data_AF-A0A0A0JWV9-F1
#
_entry.id   AF-A0A0A0JWV9-F1
#
_cell.length_a   1.000
_cell.length_b   1.000
_cell.length_c   1.000
_cell.angle_alpha   90.00
_cell.angle_beta   90.00
_cell.angle_gamma   90.00
#
_symmetry.space_group_name_H-M   'P 1'
#
loop_
_entity.id
_entity.type
_entity.pdbx_description
1 polymer ?
#
loop_
_entity_poly.entity_id
_entity_poly.type
_entity_poly.pdbx_seq_one_letter_code
_entity_poly.pdbx_strand_id
1 'polypeptide(L)'
;MSSNIPALEADIAERRVRLARTLDELTAKATPSAIAKRQVQQAKARFADATTTPEGDLRVERVAAAVAVVAVIVAFKLLRRRRR
;
A
#
# COMPACT_ATOMS: atom_id res chain seq x y z
N MET A 1 34.11 22.94 -38.72
CA MET A 1 33.78 21.97 -37.66
C MET A 1 32.87 22.59 -36.58
N SER A 2 31.91 23.44 -36.96
CA SER A 2 31.06 24.21 -36.02
C SER A 2 29.56 23.87 -36.10
N SER A 3 29.16 23.00 -37.02
CA SER A 3 27.76 22.58 -37.22
C SER A 3 27.30 21.52 -36.23
N ASN A 4 28.18 21.06 -35.34
CA ASN A 4 27.89 19.96 -34.41
C ASN A 4 27.30 20.43 -33.08
N ILE A 5 27.56 21.67 -32.66
CA ILE A 5 27.06 22.20 -31.38
C ILE A 5 25.53 22.36 -31.40
N PRO A 6 24.92 23.01 -32.42
CA PRO A 6 23.45 23.13 -32.47
C PRO A 6 22.75 21.77 -32.59
N ALA A 7 23.37 20.83 -33.29
CA ALA A 7 22.85 19.46 -33.44
C ALA A 7 22.89 18.69 -32.11
N LEU A 8 23.97 18.84 -31.33
CA LEU A 8 24.09 18.27 -29.98
C LEU A 8 23.08 18.88 -29.02
N GLU A 9 22.86 20.19 -29.07
CA GLU A 9 21.86 20.87 -28.24
C GLU A 9 20.44 20.37 -28.55
N ALA A 10 20.12 20.16 -29.83
CA ALA A 10 18.83 19.59 -30.25
C ALA A 10 18.64 18.15 -29.76
N ASP A 11 19.67 17.30 -29.87
CA ASP A 11 19.63 15.91 -29.37
C ASP A 11 19.49 15.86 -27.84
N ILE A 12 20.19 16.73 -27.11
CA ILE A 12 20.05 16.84 -25.65
C ILE A 12 18.63 17.26 -25.27
N ALA A 13 18.05 18.23 -25.98
CA ALA A 13 16.68 18.67 -25.74
C ALA A 13 15.67 17.54 -25.98
N GLU A 14 15.80 16.80 -27.07
CA GLU A 14 14.93 15.67 -27.40
C GLU A 14 15.04 14.55 -26.35
N ARG A 15 16.26 14.23 -25.91
CA ARG A 15 16.49 13.24 -24.85
C ARG A 15 15.89 13.67 -23.51
N ARG A 16 15.98 14.94 -23.15
CA ARG A 16 15.35 15.48 -21.92
C ARG A 16 13.84 15.34 -21.95
N VAL A 17 13.20 15.63 -23.08
CA VAL A 17 11.75 15.45 -23.26
C VAL A 17 11.35 13.98 -23.10
N ARG A 18 12.13 13.06 -23.69
CA ARG A 18 11.90 11.61 -23.51
C ARG A 18 12.03 11.18 -22.05
N LEU A 19 13.06 11.65 -21.35
CA LEU A 19 13.28 11.31 -19.94
C LEU A 19 12.18 11.87 -19.02
N ALA A 20 11.72 13.09 -19.25
CA ALA A 20 10.61 13.68 -18.49
C ALA A 20 9.34 12.83 -18.63
N ARG A 21 8.99 12.42 -19.87
CA ARG A 21 7.84 11.54 -20.12
C ARG A 21 7.98 10.19 -19.40
N THR A 22 9.16 9.56 -19.45
CA THR A 22 9.41 8.30 -18.75
C THR A 22 9.33 8.44 -17.24
N LEU A 23 9.81 9.57 -16.69
CA LEU A 23 9.73 9.86 -15.26
C LEU A 23 8.29 10.10 -14.82
N ASP A 24 7.48 10.79 -15.62
CA ASP A 24 6.06 11.00 -15.34
C ASP A 24 5.29 9.67 -15.34
N GLU A 25 5.55 8.80 -16.30
CA GLU A 25 4.98 7.44 -16.37
C GLU A 25 5.42 6.57 -15.17
N LEU A 26 6.70 6.64 -14.79
CA LEU A 26 7.22 5.89 -13.64
C LEU A 26 6.65 6.42 -12.33
N THR A 27 6.49 7.74 -12.20
CA THR A 27 5.89 8.39 -11.02
C THR A 27 4.40 8.04 -10.92
N ALA A 28 3.68 8.03 -12.05
CA ALA A 28 2.29 7.60 -12.11
C ALA A 28 2.13 6.13 -11.69
N LYS A 29 3.04 5.24 -12.11
CA LYS A 29 2.99 3.80 -11.79
C LYS A 29 3.50 3.47 -10.39
N ALA A 30 4.45 4.25 -9.89
CA ALA A 30 4.97 4.20 -8.52
C ALA A 30 4.13 5.05 -7.55
N THR A 31 2.95 5.52 -7.98
CA THR A 31 2.10 6.30 -7.09
C THR A 31 1.81 5.50 -5.82
N PRO A 32 1.97 6.12 -4.64
CA PRO A 32 1.78 5.45 -3.35
C PRO A 32 0.39 4.80 -3.21
N SER A 33 -0.60 5.26 -3.98
CA SER A 33 -1.94 4.66 -4.04
C SER A 33 -1.95 3.20 -4.53
N ALA A 34 -1.14 2.85 -5.54
CA ALA A 34 -1.06 1.47 -6.03
C ALA A 34 -0.36 0.56 -5.02
N ILE A 35 0.66 1.07 -4.33
CA ILE A 35 1.37 0.36 -3.25
C ILE A 35 0.43 0.17 -2.05
N ALA A 36 -0.29 1.22 -1.63
CA ALA A 36 -1.25 1.16 -0.54
C ALA A 36 -2.40 0.18 -0.84
N LYS A 37 -2.96 0.18 -2.06
CA LYS A 37 -3.97 -0.80 -2.46
C LYS A 37 -3.45 -2.23 -2.36
N ARG A 38 -2.22 -2.50 -2.80
CA ARG A 38 -1.60 -3.84 -2.69
C ARG A 38 -1.37 -4.24 -1.23
N GLN A 39 -0.93 -3.32 -0.39
CA GLN A 39 -0.75 -3.54 1.05
C GLN A 39 -2.09 -3.84 1.75
N VAL A 40 -3.16 -3.12 1.42
CA VAL A 40 -4.50 -3.37 1.96
C VAL A 40 -5.02 -4.75 1.52
N GLN A 41 -4.82 -5.13 0.26
CA GLN A 41 -5.23 -6.46 -0.22
C GLN A 41 -4.42 -7.58 0.42
N GLN A 42 -3.10 -7.40 0.61
CA GLN A 42 -2.27 -8.37 1.35
C GLN A 42 -2.66 -8.46 2.82
N ALA A 43 -2.95 -7.34 3.46
CA ALA A 43 -3.44 -7.32 4.83
C ALA A 43 -4.77 -8.08 4.92
N LYS A 44 -5.74 -7.79 4.04
CA LYS A 44 -7.02 -8.51 3.97
C LYS A 44 -6.84 -10.00 3.75
N ALA A 45 -5.96 -10.41 2.84
CA ALA A 45 -5.66 -11.82 2.59
C ALA A 45 -5.07 -12.50 3.83
N ARG A 46 -4.11 -11.86 4.51
CA ARG A 46 -3.54 -12.39 5.76
C ARG A 46 -4.56 -12.43 6.91
N PHE A 47 -5.45 -11.44 7.00
CA PHE A 47 -6.53 -11.47 7.97
C PHE A 47 -7.49 -12.61 7.64
N ALA A 48 -7.90 -12.76 6.37
CA ALA A 48 -8.74 -13.86 5.92
C ALA A 48 -8.10 -15.22 6.22
N ASP A 49 -6.83 -15.45 5.89
CA ASP A 49 -6.09 -16.70 6.21
C ASP A 49 -5.95 -16.93 7.72
N ALA A 50 -5.82 -15.86 8.51
CA ALA A 50 -5.73 -15.98 9.96
C ALA A 50 -7.09 -16.28 10.62
N THR A 51 -8.19 -15.80 10.03
CA THR A 51 -9.55 -15.88 10.60
C THR A 51 -10.46 -16.93 9.94
N THR A 52 -10.13 -17.42 8.74
CA THR A 52 -10.96 -18.33 7.94
C THR A 52 -10.23 -19.64 7.69
N THR A 53 -10.96 -20.76 7.76
CA THR A 53 -10.48 -22.07 7.30
C THR A 53 -10.67 -22.20 5.78
N PRO A 54 -9.86 -23.02 5.08
CA PRO A 54 -9.94 -23.21 3.62
C PRO A 54 -11.34 -23.60 3.11
N GLU A 55 -12.18 -24.16 3.98
CA GLU A 55 -13.52 -24.66 3.68
C GLU A 55 -14.64 -23.59 3.80
N GLY A 56 -14.31 -22.33 4.12
CA GLY A 56 -15.31 -21.25 4.22
C GLY A 56 -16.12 -21.23 5.52
N ASP A 57 -15.82 -22.13 6.47
CA ASP A 57 -16.37 -22.07 7.82
C ASP A 57 -15.49 -21.20 8.72
N LEU A 58 -16.11 -20.38 9.57
CA LEU A 58 -15.37 -19.65 10.60
C LEU A 58 -14.77 -20.68 11.56
N ARG A 59 -13.46 -20.60 11.81
CA ARG A 59 -12.87 -21.28 12.98
C ARG A 59 -13.42 -20.59 14.22
N VAL A 60 -14.59 -21.03 14.67
CA VAL A 60 -15.37 -20.43 15.76
C VAL A 60 -14.51 -20.19 16.99
N GLU A 61 -13.55 -21.08 17.24
CA GLU A 61 -12.58 -20.99 18.33
C GLU A 61 -11.57 -19.84 18.17
N ARG A 62 -11.06 -19.60 16.95
CA ARG A 62 -10.14 -18.48 16.67
C ARG A 62 -10.85 -17.14 16.55
N VAL A 63 -12.06 -17.13 15.99
CA VAL A 63 -12.89 -15.92 15.95
C VAL A 63 -13.36 -15.55 17.36
N ALA A 64 -13.75 -16.52 18.19
CA ALA A 64 -14.06 -16.28 19.59
C ALA A 64 -12.85 -15.71 20.35
N ALA A 65 -11.65 -16.25 20.12
CA ALA A 65 -10.43 -15.71 20.71
C ALA A 65 -10.16 -14.26 20.25
N ALA A 66 -10.30 -13.96 18.95
CA ALA A 66 -10.12 -12.61 18.41
C ALA A 66 -11.15 -11.62 18.98
N VAL A 67 -12.43 -12.02 19.05
CA VAL A 67 -13.52 -11.22 19.65
C VAL A 67 -13.26 -10.98 21.14
N ALA A 68 -12.82 -11.99 21.88
CA ALA A 68 -12.47 -11.86 23.28
C ALA A 68 -11.34 -10.85 23.52
N VAL A 69 -10.27 -10.91 22.71
CA VAL A 69 -9.16 -9.93 22.79
C VAL A 69 -9.65 -8.51 22.51
N VAL A 70 -10.46 -8.31 21.47
CA VAL A 70 -11.04 -6.99 21.16
C VAL A 70 -11.93 -6.49 22.30
N ALA A 71 -12.78 -7.35 22.87
CA ALA A 71 -13.65 -7.01 23.99
C ALA A 71 -12.85 -6.55 25.22
N VAL A 72 -11.77 -7.25 25.56
CA VAL A 72 -10.87 -6.87 26.68
C VAL A 72 -10.23 -5.51 26.45
N ILE A 73 -9.74 -5.24 25.24
CA ILE A 73 -9.11 -3.94 24.90
C ILE A 73 -10.13 -2.80 25.01
N VAL A 74 -11.35 -2.99 24.51
CA VAL A 74 -12.42 -1.98 24.57
C VAL A 74 -12.84 -1.74 26.02
N ALA A 75 -13.06 -2.80 26.80
CA ALA A 75 -13.39 -2.70 28.22
C ALA A 75 -12.30 -1.94 28.99
N PHE A 76 -11.03 -2.29 28.79
CA PHE A 76 -9.89 -1.60 29.41
C PHE A 76 -9.84 -0.11 29.04
N LYS A 77 -10.07 0.23 27.77
CA LYS A 77 -10.10 1.62 27.30
C LYS A 77 -11.25 2.42 27.94
N LEU A 78 -12.44 1.82 28.05
CA LEU A 78 -13.59 2.45 28.71
C LEU A 78 -13.34 2.65 30.21
N LEU A 79 -12.81 1.63 30.90
CA LEU A 79 -12.40 1.71 32.30
C LEU A 79 -11.36 2.81 32.53
N ARG A 80 -10.35 2.91 31.66
CA ARG A 80 -9.32 3.95 31.73
C ARG A 80 -9.87 5.34 31.45
N ARG A 81 -10.83 5.47 30.53
CA ARG A 81 -11.52 6.74 30.23
C ARG A 81 -12.43 7.19 31.37
N ARG A 82 -12.98 6.26 32.15
CA ARG A 82 -13.83 6.56 33.32
C ARG A 82 -13.04 6.90 34.58
N ARG A 83 -11.76 6.49 34.65
CA ARG A 83 -10.83 6.80 35.75
C ARG A 83 -10.00 8.06 35.53
N ARG A 84 -10.07 8.68 34.35
CA ARG A 84 -9.52 10.01 34.06
C ARG A 84 -10.66 11.01 34.00
#